data_AF-A0A2D7X1D6-F1
#
_entry.id   AF-A0A2D7X1D6-F1
#
_cell.length_a   1.000
_cell.length_b   1.000
_cell.length_c   1.000
_cell.angle_alpha   90.00
_cell.angle_beta   90.00
_cell.angle_gamma   90.00
#
_symmetry.space_group_name_H-M   'P 1'
#
loop_
_entity.id
_entity.type
_entity.pdbx_description
1 polymer ?
#
loop_
_entity_poly.entity_id
_entity_poly.type
_entity_poly.pdbx_seq_one_letter_code
_entity_poly.pdbx_strand_id
1 'polypeptide(L)'
;MINLTEKQWALYEERYGKLMHTIANRISGDDAIANHEDNYSDLCVAALESIEGFKKKTGEDFDQAINNKLFDQYTKTVLWNRKAKKGIPLTKKMEFRNKHFSIDCPLSMGDDMNLSERIEDHKAQYDASAVDLEDFTNEQPEDVKSIINAILKNPGILAKDGSINHSALRSSTGLSVHFTNKAVNKLKQSIRKNYGV
;
A
#
# COMPACT_ATOMS: atom_id res chain seq x y z
N MET A 1 32.77 -13.85 17.10
CA MET A 1 31.37 -13.97 17.57
C MET A 1 31.45 -14.20 19.07
N ILE A 2 30.90 -13.30 19.87
CA ILE A 2 30.90 -13.42 21.34
C ILE A 2 29.95 -14.56 21.74
N ASN A 3 30.41 -15.41 22.66
CA ASN A 3 29.57 -16.43 23.30
C ASN A 3 29.22 -15.92 24.70
N LEU A 4 28.01 -15.39 24.87
CA LEU A 4 27.48 -15.07 26.19
C LEU A 4 26.86 -16.31 26.81
N THR A 5 27.01 -16.45 28.12
CA THR A 5 26.22 -17.41 28.89
C THR A 5 24.79 -16.89 29.07
N GLU A 6 23.82 -17.79 29.30
CA GLU A 6 22.42 -17.40 29.58
C GLU A 6 22.33 -16.44 30.77
N LYS A 7 23.18 -16.61 31.79
CA LYS A 7 23.24 -15.72 32.96
C LYS A 7 23.69 -14.30 32.59
N GLN A 8 24.68 -14.18 31.70
CA GLN A 8 25.16 -12.88 31.24
C GLN A 8 24.12 -12.18 30.37
N TRP A 9 23.41 -12.95 29.53
CA TRP A 9 22.28 -12.41 28.76
C TRP A 9 21.15 -11.93 29.67
N ALA A 10 20.76 -12.73 30.65
CA ALA A 10 19.73 -12.36 31.63
C ALA A 10 20.10 -11.07 32.39
N LEU A 11 21.36 -10.91 32.79
CA LEU A 11 21.85 -9.69 33.45
C LEU A 11 21.76 -8.47 32.52
N TYR A 12 22.08 -8.65 31.23
CA TYR A 12 21.94 -7.60 30.24
C TYR A 12 20.47 -7.21 30.04
N GLU A 13 19.58 -8.19 29.92
CA GLU A 13 18.14 -8.00 29.75
C GLU A 13 17.49 -7.35 30.98
N GLU A 14 17.92 -7.70 32.19
CA GLU A 14 17.46 -7.03 33.42
C GLU A 14 17.75 -5.52 33.38
N ARG A 15 18.93 -5.15 32.86
CA ARG A 15 19.40 -3.76 32.85
C ARG A 15 18.88 -2.94 31.67
N TYR A 16 18.78 -3.56 30.49
CA TYR A 16 18.47 -2.90 29.22
C TYR A 16 17.17 -3.34 28.57
N GLY A 17 16.55 -4.44 28.99
CA GLY A 17 15.36 -5.01 28.36
C GLY A 17 14.18 -4.05 28.30
N LYS A 18 13.92 -3.29 29.38
CA LYS A 18 12.91 -2.22 29.38
C LYS A 18 13.18 -1.16 28.32
N LEU A 19 14.45 -0.76 28.16
CA LEU A 19 14.85 0.21 27.13
C LEU A 19 14.66 -0.39 25.74
N MET A 20 15.07 -1.64 25.54
CA MET A 20 14.92 -2.35 24.26
C MET A 20 13.45 -2.46 23.86
N HIS A 21 12.56 -2.89 24.76
CA HIS A 21 11.12 -2.91 24.48
C HIS A 21 10.54 -1.51 24.23
N THR A 22 11.02 -0.49 24.95
CA THR A 22 10.60 0.89 24.71
C THR A 22 11.03 1.36 23.32
N ILE A 23 12.24 1.00 22.88
CA ILE A 23 12.75 1.34 21.56
C ILE A 23 12.00 0.56 20.48
N ALA A 24 11.74 -0.74 20.67
CA ALA A 24 11.00 -1.58 19.74
C ALA A 24 9.60 -1.02 19.46
N ASN A 25 8.86 -0.65 20.51
CA ASN A 25 7.56 0.02 20.40
C ASN A 25 7.63 1.40 19.72
N ARG A 26 8.78 2.07 19.74
CA ARG A 26 9.00 3.38 19.10
C ARG A 26 9.48 3.26 17.66
N ILE A 27 9.82 2.06 17.18
CA ILE A 27 9.99 1.79 15.76
C ILE A 27 8.59 1.53 15.22
N SER A 28 7.87 2.61 14.95
CA SER A 28 6.52 2.55 14.42
C SER A 28 6.54 2.42 12.89
N GLY A 29 5.53 1.75 12.37
CA GLY A 29 5.35 1.48 10.96
C GLY A 29 4.15 0.58 10.72
N ASP A 30 4.13 -0.05 9.56
CA ASP A 30 3.16 -1.08 9.19
C ASP A 30 3.48 -2.37 9.97
N ASP A 31 2.51 -2.93 10.70
CA ASP A 31 2.66 -4.16 11.49
C ASP A 31 3.13 -5.35 10.64
N ALA A 32 2.88 -5.31 9.32
CA ALA A 32 3.39 -6.31 8.39
C ALA A 32 4.92 -6.31 8.23
N ILE A 33 5.61 -5.21 8.60
CA ILE A 33 7.06 -5.02 8.37
C ILE A 33 7.84 -4.65 9.63
N ALA A 34 7.19 -4.03 10.60
CA ALA A 34 7.83 -3.51 11.78
C ALA A 34 7.04 -3.85 13.05
N ASN A 35 6.64 -5.11 13.18
CA ASN A 35 6.06 -5.59 14.44
C ASN A 35 7.08 -5.52 15.59
N HIS A 36 6.55 -5.54 16.81
CA HIS A 36 7.35 -5.40 18.02
C HIS A 36 8.41 -6.51 18.18
N GLU A 37 8.06 -7.76 17.89
CA GLU A 37 8.94 -8.92 18.06
C GLU A 37 10.15 -8.89 17.12
N ASP A 38 9.94 -8.53 15.84
CA ASP A 38 10.99 -8.34 14.86
C ASP A 38 11.89 -7.17 15.24
N ASN A 39 11.29 -6.08 15.72
CA ASN A 39 12.04 -4.92 16.20
C ASN A 39 12.86 -5.25 17.45
N TYR A 40 12.32 -6.05 18.37
CA TYR A 40 13.04 -6.51 19.56
C TYR A 40 14.20 -7.43 19.18
N SER A 41 13.97 -8.38 18.28
CA SER A 41 15.00 -9.28 17.76
C SER A 41 16.17 -8.53 17.12
N ASP A 42 15.87 -7.48 16.34
CA ASP A 42 16.88 -6.57 15.77
C ASP A 42 17.72 -5.86 16.85
N LEU A 43 17.09 -5.48 17.97
CA LEU A 43 17.78 -4.86 19.10
C LEU A 43 18.61 -5.87 19.89
N CYS A 44 18.20 -7.14 19.97
CA CYS A 44 19.01 -8.20 20.55
C CYS A 44 20.32 -8.38 19.77
N VAL A 45 20.27 -8.34 18.44
CA VAL A 45 21.49 -8.35 17.61
C VAL A 45 22.34 -7.11 17.89
N ALA A 46 21.73 -5.92 17.97
CA ALA A 46 22.45 -4.69 18.28
C ALA A 46 23.08 -4.68 19.69
N ALA A 47 22.47 -5.38 20.66
CA ALA A 47 23.02 -5.58 21.99
C ALA A 47 24.30 -6.44 21.96
N LEU A 48 24.29 -7.54 21.19
CA LEU A 48 25.49 -8.35 20.99
C LEU A 48 26.61 -7.53 20.31
N GLU A 49 26.25 -6.72 19.30
CA GLU A 49 27.17 -5.80 18.64
C GLU A 49 27.73 -4.73 19.60
N SER A 50 26.94 -4.25 20.57
CA SER A 50 27.42 -3.26 21.54
C SER A 50 28.43 -3.86 22.51
N ILE A 51 28.20 -5.10 22.97
CA ILE A 51 29.15 -5.82 23.84
C ILE A 51 30.46 -6.08 23.08
N GLU A 52 30.38 -6.58 21.84
CA GLU A 52 31.57 -6.83 21.02
C GLU A 52 32.30 -5.54 20.65
N GLY A 53 31.55 -4.50 20.29
CA GLY A 53 32.08 -3.19 19.92
C GLY A 53 32.78 -2.50 21.09
N PHE A 54 32.27 -2.65 22.31
CA PHE A 54 32.90 -2.10 23.50
C PHE A 54 34.18 -2.87 23.86
N LYS A 55 34.12 -4.21 23.89
CA LYS A 55 35.29 -5.07 24.12
C LYS A 55 36.43 -4.76 23.14
N LYS A 56 36.13 -4.55 21.85
CA LYS A 56 37.14 -4.17 20.85
C LYS A 56 37.81 -2.83 21.12
N LYS A 57 37.11 -1.89 21.78
CA LYS A 57 37.62 -0.53 22.05
C LYS A 57 38.38 -0.43 23.36
N THR A 58 37.94 -1.13 24.39
CA THR A 58 38.50 -0.99 25.75
C THR A 58 39.30 -2.21 26.19
N GLY A 59 39.10 -3.36 25.54
CA GLY A 59 39.66 -4.66 25.98
C GLY A 59 38.92 -5.28 27.15
N GLU A 60 37.89 -4.63 27.70
CA GLU A 60 37.12 -5.12 28.84
C GLU A 60 36.20 -6.28 28.44
N ASP A 61 36.16 -7.34 29.26
CA ASP A 61 35.19 -8.42 29.14
C ASP A 61 33.82 -8.02 29.69
N PHE A 62 32.78 -8.79 29.35
CA PHE A 62 31.39 -8.47 29.68
C PHE A 62 31.18 -8.15 31.17
N ASP A 63 31.72 -8.97 32.07
CA ASP A 63 31.49 -8.83 33.52
C ASP A 63 32.09 -7.53 34.10
N GLN A 64 33.14 -7.02 33.46
CA GLN A 64 33.74 -5.72 33.79
C GLN A 64 32.96 -4.59 33.12
N ALA A 65 32.68 -4.75 31.82
CA ALA A 65 32.01 -3.75 31.00
C ALA A 65 30.59 -3.44 31.47
N ILE A 66 29.81 -4.45 31.89
CA ILE A 66 28.40 -4.27 32.29
C ILE A 66 28.26 -3.25 33.42
N ASN A 67 29.23 -3.19 34.34
CA ASN A 67 29.24 -2.26 35.47
C ASN A 67 29.86 -0.90 35.14
N ASN A 68 30.45 -0.75 33.95
CA ASN A 68 31.07 0.47 33.50
C ASN A 68 30.03 1.50 33.00
N LYS A 69 30.14 2.75 33.47
CA LYS A 69 29.26 3.84 33.04
C LYS A 69 29.44 4.19 31.55
N LEU A 70 30.64 4.03 31.01
CA LEU A 70 30.91 4.26 29.58
C LEU A 70 30.23 3.21 28.70
N PHE A 71 30.14 1.96 29.19
CA PHE A 71 29.41 0.91 28.51
C PHE A 71 27.92 1.23 28.42
N ASP A 72 27.34 1.76 29.50
CA ASP A 72 25.93 2.17 29.53
C ASP A 72 25.62 3.24 28.48
N GLN A 73 26.47 4.26 28.37
CA GLN A 73 26.34 5.30 27.36
C GLN A 73 26.49 4.72 25.95
N TYR A 74 27.52 3.89 25.73
CA TYR A 74 27.80 3.29 24.43
C TYR A 74 26.65 2.41 23.95
N THR A 75 26.16 1.51 24.82
CA THR A 75 25.03 0.61 24.53
C THR A 75 23.77 1.40 24.19
N LYS A 76 23.42 2.41 24.98
CA LYS A 76 22.29 3.30 24.67
C LYS A 76 22.42 3.94 23.29
N THR A 77 23.61 4.46 22.95
CA THR A 77 23.86 5.05 21.63
C THR A 77 23.67 4.03 20.51
N VAL A 78 24.17 2.80 20.66
CA VAL A 78 24.01 1.74 19.65
C VAL A 78 22.52 1.41 19.43
N LEU A 79 21.76 1.22 20.52
CA LEU A 79 20.32 0.91 20.43
C LEU A 79 19.52 2.06 19.77
N TRP A 80 19.79 3.31 20.14
CA TRP A 80 19.14 4.47 19.51
C TRP A 80 19.52 4.64 18.04
N ASN A 81 20.77 4.35 17.67
CA ASN A 81 21.19 4.37 16.26
C ASN A 81 20.46 3.30 15.46
N ARG A 82 20.26 2.09 16.02
CA ARG A 82 19.47 1.04 15.37
C ARG A 82 18.02 1.47 15.15
N LYS A 83 17.42 2.11 16.16
CA LYS A 83 16.07 2.73 16.06
C LYS A 83 15.98 3.72 14.91
N ALA A 84 16.94 4.64 14.80
CA ALA A 84 16.95 5.65 13.75
C ALA A 84 17.13 5.03 12.36
N LYS A 85 18.07 4.09 12.22
CA LYS A 85 18.39 3.42 10.96
C LYS A 85 17.19 2.66 10.38
N LYS A 86 16.39 2.00 11.23
CA LYS A 86 15.17 1.29 10.80
C LYS A 86 13.95 2.21 10.71
N GLY A 87 13.73 3.06 11.71
CA GLY A 87 12.53 3.90 11.81
C GLY A 87 12.44 5.02 10.77
N ILE A 88 13.52 5.73 10.46
CA ILE A 88 13.47 6.87 9.53
C ILE A 88 13.02 6.44 8.11
N PRO A 89 13.57 5.37 7.51
CA PRO A 89 13.08 4.87 6.23
C PRO A 89 11.62 4.42 6.26
N LEU A 90 11.18 3.80 7.36
CA LEU A 90 9.80 3.35 7.52
C LEU A 90 8.83 4.53 7.54
N THR A 91 9.10 5.54 8.37
CA THR A 91 8.26 6.75 8.46
C THR A 91 8.15 7.47 7.12
N LYS A 92 9.25 7.57 6.35
CA LYS A 92 9.22 8.17 5.00
C LYS A 92 8.33 7.40 4.01
N LYS A 93 8.19 6.08 4.18
CA LYS A 93 7.35 5.23 3.32
C LYS A 93 5.89 5.16 3.77
N MET A 94 5.55 5.65 4.97
CA MET A 94 4.19 5.58 5.51
C MET A 94 3.19 6.37 4.66
N GLU A 95 3.54 7.55 4.13
CA GLU A 95 2.60 8.35 3.31
C GLU A 95 2.13 7.64 2.04
N PHE A 96 3.02 6.85 1.43
CA PHE A 96 2.68 6.01 0.28
C PHE A 96 1.76 4.86 0.68
N ARG A 97 2.05 4.23 1.82
CA ARG A 97 1.33 3.03 2.28
C ARG A 97 -0.02 3.30 2.92
N ASN A 98 -0.21 4.42 3.59
CA ASN A 98 -1.50 4.80 4.19
C ASN A 98 -2.62 4.96 3.14
N LYS A 99 -2.28 4.95 1.84
CA LYS A 99 -3.22 5.03 0.71
C LYS A 99 -3.50 3.66 0.08
N HIS A 100 -2.81 2.61 0.52
CA HIS A 100 -2.95 1.27 -0.03
C HIS A 100 -3.85 0.45 0.89
N PHE A 101 -4.87 -0.16 0.30
CA PHE A 101 -5.77 -1.08 0.96
C PHE A 101 -5.54 -2.48 0.42
N SER A 102 -5.72 -3.49 1.26
CA SER A 102 -5.77 -4.85 0.75
C SER A 102 -6.95 -4.98 -0.21
N ILE A 103 -6.73 -5.69 -1.31
CA ILE A 103 -7.78 -6.01 -2.28
C ILE A 103 -8.79 -7.00 -1.67
N ASP A 104 -8.35 -7.75 -0.67
CA ASP A 104 -9.18 -8.69 0.10
C ASP A 104 -9.89 -8.00 1.28
N CYS A 105 -9.80 -6.67 1.38
CA CYS A 105 -10.47 -5.93 2.45
C CYS A 105 -11.95 -5.76 2.12
N PRO A 106 -12.88 -6.18 3.01
CA PRO A 106 -14.29 -5.86 2.85
C PRO A 106 -14.51 -4.35 3.03
N LEU A 107 -15.29 -3.75 2.13
CA LEU A 107 -15.54 -2.31 2.11
C LEU A 107 -16.46 -1.83 3.23
N SER A 108 -17.28 -2.72 3.79
CA SER A 108 -18.22 -2.44 4.86
C SER A 108 -18.47 -3.70 5.69
N MET A 109 -18.76 -3.52 6.98
CA MET A 109 -19.26 -4.60 7.85
C MET A 109 -20.62 -5.06 7.30
N GLY A 110 -20.65 -6.16 6.56
CA GLY A 110 -21.86 -6.78 6.02
C GLY A 110 -21.96 -6.84 4.49
N ASP A 111 -20.95 -6.35 3.75
CA ASP A 111 -20.82 -6.66 2.32
C ASP A 111 -20.05 -7.98 2.16
N ASP A 112 -20.64 -8.97 1.47
CA ASP A 112 -19.98 -10.23 1.08
C ASP A 112 -18.97 -10.03 -0.08
N MET A 113 -18.94 -8.85 -0.67
CA MET A 113 -18.12 -8.53 -1.84
C MET A 113 -16.79 -7.91 -1.44
N ASN A 114 -15.69 -8.46 -1.96
CA ASN A 114 -14.34 -7.96 -1.73
C ASN A 114 -14.03 -6.75 -2.62
N LEU A 115 -13.01 -5.95 -2.25
CA LEU A 115 -12.56 -4.84 -3.10
C LEU A 115 -12.12 -5.32 -4.49
N SER A 116 -11.56 -6.54 -4.60
CA SER A 116 -11.20 -7.20 -5.87
C SER A 116 -12.33 -7.18 -6.91
N GLU A 117 -13.55 -7.46 -6.48
CA GLU A 117 -14.68 -7.68 -7.37
C GLU A 117 -15.25 -6.37 -7.93
N ARG A 118 -14.83 -5.22 -7.38
CA ARG A 118 -15.25 -3.88 -7.84
C ARG A 118 -14.20 -3.16 -8.68
N ILE A 119 -12.99 -3.70 -8.79
CA ILE A 119 -11.93 -3.10 -9.61
C ILE A 119 -12.22 -3.44 -11.07
N GLU A 120 -12.54 -2.42 -11.88
CA GLU A 120 -12.77 -2.60 -13.31
C GLU A 120 -11.47 -2.95 -14.05
N ASP A 121 -11.51 -3.98 -14.91
CA ASP A 121 -10.42 -4.25 -15.84
C ASP A 121 -10.52 -3.35 -17.07
N HIS A 122 -9.71 -2.29 -17.10
CA HIS A 122 -9.63 -1.37 -18.23
C HIS A 122 -8.94 -1.96 -19.47
N LYS A 123 -8.33 -3.15 -19.37
CA LYS A 123 -7.68 -3.85 -20.50
C LYS A 123 -8.51 -4.99 -21.06
N ALA A 124 -9.66 -5.29 -20.46
CA ALA A 124 -10.57 -6.30 -20.99
C ALA A 124 -10.95 -5.96 -22.44
N GLN A 125 -10.59 -6.83 -23.37
CA GLN A 125 -10.97 -6.73 -24.78
C GLN A 125 -12.24 -7.54 -24.99
N TYR A 126 -13.29 -6.89 -25.48
CA TYR A 126 -14.52 -7.55 -25.89
C TYR A 126 -14.43 -7.86 -27.37
N ASP A 127 -14.73 -9.10 -27.75
CA ASP A 127 -14.79 -9.50 -29.16
C ASP A 127 -16.06 -8.93 -29.80
N ALA A 128 -15.93 -7.74 -30.39
CA ALA A 128 -17.01 -7.05 -31.08
C ALA A 128 -17.10 -7.39 -32.58
N SER A 129 -16.35 -8.39 -33.07
CA SER A 129 -16.24 -8.68 -34.50
C SER A 129 -17.55 -9.17 -35.15
N ALA A 130 -18.51 -9.64 -34.34
CA ALA A 130 -19.81 -10.15 -34.80
C ALA A 130 -20.99 -9.16 -34.60
N VAL A 131 -20.75 -7.97 -34.05
CA VAL A 131 -21.82 -6.98 -33.78
C VAL A 131 -21.91 -6.00 -34.93
N ASP A 132 -23.03 -6.02 -35.65
CA ASP A 132 -23.37 -4.94 -36.57
C ASP A 132 -23.73 -3.67 -35.76
N LEU A 133 -22.97 -2.61 -36.02
CA LEU A 133 -23.11 -1.35 -35.30
C LEU A 133 -24.44 -0.66 -35.60
N GLU A 134 -24.98 -0.83 -36.81
CA GLU A 134 -26.26 -0.24 -37.19
C GLU A 134 -27.42 -0.90 -36.44
N ASP A 135 -27.44 -2.23 -36.42
CA ASP A 135 -28.42 -3.02 -35.66
C ASP A 135 -28.34 -2.71 -34.17
N PHE A 136 -27.12 -2.71 -33.59
CA PHE A 136 -26.91 -2.37 -32.20
C PHE A 136 -27.43 -0.96 -31.86
N THR A 137 -27.16 0.02 -32.73
CA THR A 137 -27.60 1.41 -32.53
C THR A 137 -29.13 1.52 -32.59
N ASN A 138 -29.78 0.79 -33.50
CA ASN A 138 -31.22 0.82 -33.67
C ASN A 138 -31.98 0.26 -32.46
N GLU A 139 -31.41 -0.75 -31.78
CA GLU A 139 -31.95 -1.35 -30.56
C GLU A 139 -31.79 -0.48 -29.30
N GLN A 140 -30.93 0.55 -29.33
CA GLN A 140 -30.70 1.40 -28.16
C GLN A 140 -31.84 2.40 -27.91
N PRO A 141 -31.98 2.94 -26.69
CA PRO A 141 -32.87 4.05 -26.44
C PRO A 141 -32.36 5.36 -27.07
N GLU A 142 -33.25 6.30 -27.38
CA GLU A 142 -32.93 7.53 -28.13
C GLU A 142 -31.83 8.41 -27.50
N ASP A 143 -31.74 8.43 -26.16
CA ASP A 143 -30.68 9.16 -25.45
C ASP A 143 -29.29 8.56 -25.70
N VAL A 144 -29.21 7.23 -25.84
CA VAL A 144 -27.99 6.50 -26.16
C VAL A 144 -27.66 6.62 -27.66
N LYS A 145 -28.67 6.55 -28.55
CA LYS A 145 -28.49 6.77 -30.00
C LYS A 145 -27.88 8.13 -30.30
N SER A 146 -28.36 9.18 -29.62
CA SER A 146 -27.82 10.53 -29.76
C SER A 146 -26.32 10.60 -29.45
N ILE A 147 -25.87 9.88 -28.40
CA ILE A 147 -24.46 9.78 -28.02
C ILE A 147 -23.67 8.98 -29.05
N ILE A 148 -24.16 7.82 -29.48
CA ILE A 148 -23.49 6.99 -30.50
C ILE A 148 -23.28 7.81 -31.78
N ASN A 149 -24.33 8.48 -32.25
CA ASN A 149 -24.27 9.33 -33.44
C ASN A 149 -23.31 10.52 -33.27
N ALA A 150 -23.22 11.09 -32.08
CA ALA A 150 -22.27 12.16 -31.80
C ALA A 150 -20.81 11.67 -31.84
N ILE A 151 -20.54 10.47 -31.31
CA ILE A 151 -19.23 9.81 -31.37
C ILE A 151 -18.86 9.46 -32.81
N LEU A 152 -19.80 8.94 -33.60
CA LEU A 152 -19.57 8.62 -35.02
C LEU A 152 -19.27 9.87 -35.85
N LYS A 153 -19.95 10.98 -35.58
CA LYS A 153 -19.70 12.27 -36.25
C LYS A 153 -18.37 12.92 -35.84
N ASN A 154 -17.92 12.68 -34.61
CA ASN A 154 -16.65 13.21 -34.12
C ASN A 154 -15.87 12.15 -33.32
N PRO A 155 -15.03 11.34 -34.01
CA PRO A 155 -14.22 10.30 -33.37
C PRO A 155 -13.26 10.85 -32.30
N GLY A 156 -12.92 12.14 -32.33
CA GLY A 156 -12.08 12.78 -31.32
C GLY A 156 -12.72 12.91 -29.93
N ILE A 157 -13.99 12.55 -29.80
CA ILE A 157 -14.66 12.39 -28.49
C ILE A 157 -14.11 11.15 -27.76
N LEU A 158 -13.59 10.16 -28.49
CA LEU A 158 -12.92 8.99 -27.91
C LEU A 158 -11.42 9.24 -27.85
N ALA A 159 -10.84 9.02 -26.68
CA ALA A 159 -9.40 8.98 -26.51
C ALA A 159 -8.83 7.62 -26.97
N LYS A 160 -7.51 7.56 -27.15
CA LYS A 160 -6.81 6.35 -27.64
C LYS A 160 -6.95 5.13 -26.71
N ASP A 161 -7.29 5.36 -25.44
CA ASP A 161 -7.54 4.35 -24.41
C ASP A 161 -9.02 3.92 -24.36
N GLY A 162 -9.86 4.43 -25.27
CA GLY A 162 -11.30 4.16 -25.27
C GLY A 162 -12.10 4.97 -24.24
N SER A 163 -11.46 5.89 -23.51
CA SER A 163 -12.17 6.79 -22.60
C SER A 163 -12.95 7.86 -23.36
N ILE A 164 -14.12 8.23 -22.85
CA ILE A 164 -15.03 9.20 -23.48
C ILE A 164 -14.75 10.59 -22.90
N ASN A 165 -14.48 11.57 -23.76
CA ASN A 165 -14.37 12.97 -23.36
C ASN A 165 -15.77 13.56 -23.15
N HIS A 166 -16.24 13.54 -21.90
CA HIS A 166 -17.57 14.02 -21.50
C HIS A 166 -17.83 15.49 -21.87
N SER A 167 -16.80 16.34 -21.87
CA SER A 167 -16.93 17.75 -22.23
C SER A 167 -17.18 17.92 -23.73
N ALA A 168 -16.42 17.23 -24.57
CA ALA A 168 -16.60 17.25 -26.02
C ALA A 168 -17.95 16.63 -26.42
N LEU A 169 -18.33 15.53 -25.78
CA LEU A 169 -19.61 14.87 -25.99
C LEU A 169 -20.79 15.78 -25.64
N ARG A 170 -20.70 16.52 -24.52
CA ARG A 170 -21.71 17.49 -24.11
C ARG A 170 -21.89 18.60 -25.13
N SER A 171 -20.79 19.18 -25.61
CA SER A 171 -20.83 20.23 -26.63
C SER A 171 -21.46 19.73 -27.94
N SER A 172 -21.22 18.48 -28.30
CA SER A 172 -21.77 17.88 -29.54
C SER A 172 -23.25 17.48 -29.44
N THR A 173 -23.72 17.07 -28.26
CA THR A 173 -25.09 16.58 -28.03
C THR A 173 -26.04 17.65 -27.48
N GLY A 174 -25.50 18.74 -26.94
CA GLY A 174 -26.28 19.81 -26.29
C GLY A 174 -26.93 19.39 -24.95
N LEU A 175 -26.65 18.18 -24.46
CA LEU A 175 -27.23 17.64 -23.24
C LEU A 175 -26.60 18.27 -21.97
N SER A 176 -27.27 18.14 -20.83
CA SER A 176 -26.68 18.51 -19.53
C SER A 176 -25.74 17.42 -19.01
N VAL A 177 -24.81 17.79 -18.13
CA VAL A 177 -23.81 16.87 -17.54
C VAL A 177 -24.46 15.61 -16.94
N HIS A 178 -25.56 15.78 -16.22
CA HIS A 178 -26.27 14.67 -15.58
C HIS A 178 -26.84 13.69 -16.63
N PHE A 179 -27.48 14.20 -17.69
CA PHE A 179 -28.06 13.36 -18.73
C PHE A 179 -26.99 12.68 -19.60
N THR A 180 -25.91 13.39 -19.91
CA THR A 180 -24.76 12.82 -20.62
C THR A 180 -24.15 11.67 -19.83
N ASN A 181 -23.88 11.85 -18.53
CA ASN A 181 -23.31 10.79 -17.70
C ASN A 181 -24.25 9.58 -17.57
N LYS A 182 -25.55 9.84 -17.41
CA LYS A 182 -26.55 8.76 -17.35
C LYS A 182 -26.60 7.96 -18.66
N ALA A 183 -26.61 8.62 -19.80
CA ALA A 183 -26.68 7.96 -21.10
C ALA A 183 -25.35 7.28 -21.48
N VAL A 184 -24.19 7.81 -21.09
CA VAL A 184 -22.89 7.10 -21.19
C VAL A 184 -22.88 5.84 -20.33
N ASN A 185 -23.41 5.90 -19.10
CA ASN A 185 -23.50 4.72 -18.24
C ASN A 185 -24.45 3.67 -18.83
N LYS A 186 -25.58 4.09 -19.40
CA LYS A 186 -26.47 3.19 -20.15
C LYS A 186 -25.78 2.55 -21.34
N LEU A 187 -25.04 3.32 -22.14
CA LEU A 187 -24.27 2.80 -23.27
C LEU A 187 -23.26 1.73 -22.80
N LYS A 188 -22.51 2.01 -21.73
CA LYS A 188 -21.57 1.04 -21.13
C LYS A 188 -22.28 -0.24 -20.68
N GLN A 189 -23.45 -0.11 -20.05
CA GLN A 189 -24.25 -1.26 -19.64
C GLN A 189 -24.80 -2.06 -20.83
N SER A 190 -25.29 -1.38 -21.88
CA SER A 190 -25.79 -2.03 -23.09
C SER A 190 -24.70 -2.80 -23.83
N ILE A 191 -23.49 -2.23 -23.93
CA ILE A 191 -22.34 -2.93 -24.51
C ILE A 191 -22.00 -4.17 -23.67
N ARG A 192 -22.08 -4.09 -22.34
CA ARG A 192 -21.81 -5.23 -21.44
C ARG A 192 -22.95 -6.27 -21.37
N LYS A 193 -24.17 -5.93 -21.80
CA LYS A 193 -25.38 -6.76 -21.58
C LYS A 193 -25.29 -8.18 -22.15
N ASN A 194 -24.59 -8.36 -23.27
CA ASN A 194 -24.42 -9.66 -23.93
C ASN A 194 -23.07 -10.33 -23.62
N TYR A 195 -22.21 -9.66 -22.85
CA TYR A 195 -20.92 -10.17 -22.42
C TYR A 195 -21.00 -10.40 -20.92
N GLY A 196 -21.46 -11.59 -20.55
CA GLY A 196 -21.51 -12.02 -19.17
C GLY A 196 -20.13 -11.92 -18.53
N VAL A 197 -20.03 -11.09 -17.50
CA VAL A 197 -19.16 -11.35 -16.35
C VAL A 197 -20.10 -11.64 -15.18
#